data_AF-A0A958QT06-F1
#
_entry.id   AF-A0A958QT06-F1
#
_cell.length_a   1.000
_cell.length_b   1.000
_cell.length_c   1.000
_cell.angle_alpha   90.00
_cell.angle_beta   90.00
_cell.angle_gamma   90.00
#
_symmetry.space_group_name_H-M   'P 1'
#
loop_
_entity.id
_entity.type
_entity.pdbx_description
1 polymer ?
#
loop_
_entity_poly.entity_id
_entity_poly.type
_entity_poly.pdbx_seq_one_letter_code
_entity_poly.pdbx_strand_id
1 'polypeptide(L)'
;MKMAHDPTEHFQNRIKELEAEIVEREKDLAVFRRELGQVNRQMEELIARLTRDLKVAHEIQRFLVPTEFPNIQGIEFSYKFVPSAIRGGDYFDIFEHQDKFRFGLILASGSGHSMSALLLSVLLNITGKMEARKGADPHKIVKTIYL
;
A
#
# COMPACT_ATOMS: atom_id res chain seq x y z
N MET A 1 -35.35 -10.91 70.45
CA MET A 1 -34.80 -12.20 69.98
C MET A 1 -34.30 -11.99 68.56
N LYS A 2 -33.08 -11.45 68.40
CA LYS A 2 -32.46 -11.20 67.09
C LYS A 2 -31.50 -12.35 66.82
N MET A 3 -31.79 -13.13 65.78
CA MET A 3 -30.86 -14.13 65.25
C MET A 3 -29.59 -13.38 64.82
N ALA A 4 -28.47 -13.65 65.48
CA ALA A 4 -27.16 -13.22 65.02
C ALA A 4 -26.90 -13.97 63.72
N HIS A 5 -26.85 -13.25 62.60
CA HIS A 5 -26.44 -13.80 61.32
C HIS A 5 -24.97 -14.20 61.47
N ASP A 6 -24.65 -15.48 61.32
CA ASP A 6 -23.29 -16.01 61.48
C ASP A 6 -22.39 -15.34 60.42
N PRO A 7 -21.41 -14.50 60.82
CA PRO A 7 -20.54 -13.80 59.87
C PRO A 7 -19.81 -14.79 58.94
N THR A 8 -19.57 -16.00 59.43
CA THR A 8 -18.87 -17.07 58.72
C THR A 8 -19.67 -17.57 57.52
N GLU A 9 -21.00 -17.68 57.66
CA GLU A 9 -21.90 -18.11 56.58
C GLU A 9 -21.94 -17.07 55.45
N HIS A 10 -21.96 -15.78 55.80
CA HIS A 10 -21.90 -14.68 54.82
C HIS A 10 -20.59 -14.71 54.01
N PHE A 11 -19.44 -14.88 54.67
CA PHE A 11 -18.15 -14.96 53.98
C PHE A 11 -18.04 -16.20 53.09
N GLN A 12 -18.52 -17.36 53.55
CA GLN A 12 -18.53 -18.58 52.75
C GLN A 12 -19.41 -18.46 51.50
N ASN A 13 -20.59 -17.82 51.61
CA ASN A 13 -21.45 -17.56 50.46
C ASN A 13 -20.79 -16.58 49.48
N ARG A 14 -20.13 -15.53 49.98
CA ARG A 14 -19.41 -14.57 49.13
C ARG A 14 -18.22 -15.20 48.41
N ILE A 15 -17.47 -16.10 49.06
CA ILE A 15 -16.38 -16.85 48.42
C ILE A 15 -16.93 -17.71 47.28
N LYS A 16 -18.02 -18.45 47.50
CA LYS A 16 -18.66 -19.26 46.45
C LYS A 16 -19.17 -18.42 45.27
N GLU A 17 -19.76 -17.24 45.54
CA GLU A 17 -20.17 -16.31 44.49
C GLU A 17 -18.99 -15.83 43.65
N LEU A 18 -17.89 -15.41 44.31
CA LEU A 18 -16.70 -14.92 43.62
C LEU A 18 -16.00 -16.03 42.83
N GLU A 19 -15.94 -17.25 43.36
CA GLU A 19 -15.41 -18.43 42.66
C GLU A 19 -16.23 -18.72 41.38
N ALA A 20 -17.56 -18.62 41.46
CA ALA A 20 -18.42 -18.77 40.29
C ALA A 20 -18.20 -17.65 39.26
N GLU A 21 -18.05 -16.39 39.71
CA GLU A 21 -17.77 -15.26 38.84
C GLU A 21 -16.40 -15.38 38.15
N ILE A 22 -15.35 -15.80 38.88
CA ILE A 22 -14.03 -16.04 38.29
C ILE A 22 -14.10 -17.10 37.19
N VAL A 23 -14.79 -18.21 37.43
CA VAL A 23 -14.94 -19.29 36.43
C VAL A 23 -15.68 -18.79 35.18
N GLU A 24 -16.71 -17.96 35.35
CA GLU A 24 -17.42 -17.34 34.23
C GLU A 24 -16.51 -16.40 33.43
N ARG A 25 -15.75 -15.53 34.11
CA ARG A 25 -14.81 -14.62 33.48
C ARG A 25 -13.66 -15.33 32.77
N GLU A 26 -13.15 -16.44 33.33
CA GLU A 26 -12.13 -17.25 32.69
C GLU A 26 -12.64 -17.87 31.38
N LYS A 27 -13.90 -18.29 31.35
CA LYS A 27 -14.56 -18.80 30.14
C LYS A 27 -14.68 -17.71 29.07
N ASP A 28 -15.15 -16.52 29.44
CA ASP A 28 -15.24 -15.37 28.53
C ASP A 28 -13.86 -14.97 27.97
N LEU A 29 -12.85 -14.91 28.84
CA LEU A 29 -11.47 -14.62 28.44
C LEU A 29 -10.91 -15.67 27.48
N ALA A 30 -11.24 -16.95 27.68
CA ALA A 30 -10.83 -18.02 26.79
C ALA A 30 -11.45 -17.87 25.39
N VAL A 31 -12.73 -17.48 25.31
CA VAL A 31 -13.41 -17.18 24.05
C VAL A 31 -12.76 -15.98 23.36
N PHE A 32 -12.59 -14.87 24.09
CA PHE A 32 -12.02 -13.64 23.53
C PHE A 32 -10.58 -13.82 23.04
N ARG A 33 -9.75 -14.55 23.79
CA ARG A 33 -8.38 -14.91 23.36
C ARG A 33 -8.39 -15.73 22.06
N ARG A 34 -9.34 -16.64 21.89
CA ARG A 34 -9.48 -17.44 20.67
C ARG A 34 -9.85 -16.56 19.48
N GLU A 35 -10.83 -15.67 19.65
CA GLU A 35 -11.26 -14.73 18.61
C GLU A 35 -10.12 -13.78 18.21
N LEU A 36 -9.44 -13.17 19.18
CA LEU A 36 -8.25 -12.35 18.91
C LEU A 36 -7.18 -13.12 18.15
N GLY A 37 -6.91 -14.37 18.54
CA GLY A 37 -5.96 -15.22 17.84
C GLY A 37 -6.38 -15.51 16.39
N GLN A 38 -7.68 -15.67 16.13
CA GLN A 38 -8.20 -15.87 14.77
C GLN A 38 -8.06 -14.60 13.93
N VAL A 39 -8.49 -13.45 14.46
CA VAL A 39 -8.39 -12.16 13.77
C VAL A 39 -6.92 -11.81 13.49
N ASN A 40 -6.03 -12.03 14.45
CA ASN A 40 -4.60 -11.76 14.26
C ASN A 40 -4.00 -12.61 13.14
N ARG A 41 -4.34 -13.92 13.07
CA ARG A 41 -3.90 -14.78 11.96
C ARG A 41 -4.43 -14.30 10.61
N GLN A 42 -5.71 -13.94 10.52
CA GLN A 42 -6.28 -13.41 9.29
C GLN A 42 -5.58 -12.11 8.87
N MET A 43 -5.27 -11.24 9.82
CA MET A 43 -4.55 -9.99 9.57
C MET A 43 -3.12 -10.26 9.07
N GLU A 44 -2.40 -11.20 9.68
CA GLU A 44 -1.07 -11.62 9.23
C GLU A 44 -1.09 -12.19 7.80
N GLU A 45 -2.07 -13.05 7.48
CA GLU A 45 -2.26 -13.60 6.14
C GLU A 45 -2.53 -12.51 5.09
N LEU A 46 -3.39 -11.54 5.42
CA LEU A 46 -3.68 -10.39 4.56
C LEU A 46 -2.43 -9.54 4.34
N ILE A 47 -1.68 -9.22 5.39
CA ILE A 47 -0.42 -8.46 5.28
C ILE A 47 0.57 -9.21 4.39
N ALA A 48 0.73 -10.52 4.57
CA ALA A 48 1.64 -11.33 3.78
C ALA A 48 1.26 -11.36 2.29
N ARG A 49 -0.05 -11.41 1.98
CA ARG A 49 -0.55 -11.31 0.61
C ARG A 49 -0.29 -9.93 0.00
N LEU A 50 -0.68 -8.86 0.69
CA LEU A 50 -0.46 -7.49 0.23
C LEU A 50 1.04 -7.19 0.01
N THR A 51 1.91 -7.71 0.88
CA THR A 51 3.36 -7.57 0.74
C THR A 51 3.87 -8.25 -0.53
N ARG A 52 3.31 -9.42 -0.91
CA ARG A 52 3.66 -10.08 -2.17
C ARG A 52 3.19 -9.27 -3.38
N ASP A 53 1.94 -8.80 -3.36
CA ASP A 53 1.38 -8.00 -4.46
C ASP A 53 2.17 -6.70 -4.65
N LEU A 54 2.57 -6.04 -3.56
CA LEU A 54 3.43 -4.85 -3.59
C LEU A 54 4.81 -5.13 -4.19
N LYS A 55 5.41 -6.30 -3.94
CA LYS A 55 6.69 -6.69 -4.56
C LYS A 55 6.55 -6.83 -6.07
N VAL A 56 5.49 -7.48 -6.55
CA VAL A 56 5.22 -7.62 -7.99
C VAL A 56 5.02 -6.25 -8.64
N ALA A 57 4.22 -5.39 -7.99
CA ALA A 57 3.99 -4.02 -8.42
C ALA A 57 5.31 -3.22 -8.56
N HIS A 58 6.25 -3.37 -7.62
CA HIS A 58 7.56 -2.73 -7.69
C HIS A 58 8.40 -3.23 -8.86
N GLU A 59 8.41 -4.54 -9.11
CA GLU A 59 9.14 -5.10 -10.25
C GLU A 59 8.57 -4.57 -11.58
N ILE A 60 7.25 -4.49 -11.72
CA ILE A 60 6.61 -3.85 -12.88
C ILE A 60 7.06 -2.39 -13.02
N GLN A 61 7.06 -1.61 -11.93
CA GLN A 61 7.49 -0.21 -11.96
C GLN A 61 8.93 -0.05 -12.45
N ARG A 62 9.83 -0.95 -12.03
CA ARG A 62 11.23 -0.94 -12.47
C ARG A 62 11.37 -1.19 -13.97
N PHE A 63 10.51 -2.01 -14.56
CA PHE A 63 10.49 -2.23 -16.01
C PHE A 63 9.86 -1.08 -16.81
N LEU A 64 9.03 -0.24 -16.17
CA LEU A 64 8.38 0.88 -16.87
C LEU A 64 9.32 2.07 -17.10
N VAL A 65 10.35 2.21 -16.27
CA VAL A 65 11.38 3.23 -16.39
C VAL A 65 12.28 2.90 -17.59
N PRO A 66 12.64 3.87 -18.45
CA PRO A 66 13.49 3.62 -19.61
C PRO A 66 14.84 3.04 -19.18
N THR A 67 15.21 1.92 -19.81
CA THR A 67 16.53 1.28 -19.71
C THR A 67 17.51 1.82 -20.74
N GLU A 68 17.01 2.45 -21.80
CA GLU A 68 17.79 3.06 -22.88
C GLU A 68 17.24 4.46 -23.15
N PHE A 69 18.16 5.39 -23.39
CA PHE A 69 17.81 6.76 -23.74
C PHE A 69 17.95 7.00 -25.23
N PRO A 70 17.13 7.91 -25.79
CA PRO A 70 17.34 8.40 -27.14
C PRO A 70 18.73 9.02 -27.30
N ASN A 71 19.36 8.81 -28.46
CA ASN A 71 20.66 9.36 -28.77
C ASN A 71 20.48 10.73 -29.44
N ILE A 72 20.50 11.77 -28.61
CA ILE A 72 20.26 13.15 -29.06
C ILE A 72 21.60 13.86 -29.15
N GLN A 73 21.93 14.34 -30.35
CA GLN A 73 23.21 15.00 -30.61
C GLN A 73 23.40 16.20 -29.65
N GLY A 74 24.47 16.16 -28.87
CA GLY A 74 24.83 17.21 -27.92
C GLY A 74 24.17 17.09 -26.54
N ILE A 75 23.42 16.01 -26.26
CA ILE A 75 22.81 15.76 -24.94
C ILE A 75 23.24 14.39 -24.43
N GLU A 76 23.74 14.35 -23.20
CA GLU A 76 24.02 13.11 -22.47
C GLU A 76 23.01 12.93 -21.35
N PHE A 77 22.41 11.74 -21.26
CA PHE A 77 21.43 11.41 -20.22
C PHE A 77 22.05 10.47 -19.19
N SER A 78 21.85 10.78 -17.91
CA SER A 78 22.17 9.91 -16.79
C SER A 78 21.02 9.95 -15.78
N TYR A 79 20.71 8.80 -15.18
CA TYR A 79 19.64 8.69 -14.19
C TYR A 79 20.00 7.73 -13.06
N LYS A 80 19.35 7.93 -11.92
CA LYS A 80 19.36 7.00 -10.81
C LYS A 80 17.94 6.89 -10.26
N PHE A 81 17.33 5.73 -10.43
CA PHE A 81 15.99 5.45 -9.90
C PHE A 81 16.09 4.51 -8.70
N VAL A 82 15.74 5.00 -7.52
CA VAL A 82 15.74 4.22 -6.26
C VAL A 82 14.31 4.14 -5.74
N PRO A 83 13.55 3.09 -6.08
CA PRO A 83 12.19 2.94 -5.59
C PRO A 83 12.21 2.64 -4.08
N SER A 84 11.29 3.25 -3.33
CA SER A 84 11.10 2.97 -1.90
C SER A 84 10.18 1.77 -1.71
N ALA A 85 10.61 0.74 -0.97
CA ALA A 85 9.88 -0.53 -0.79
C ALA A 85 8.42 -0.40 -0.30
N ILE A 86 8.04 0.73 0.28
CA ILE A 86 6.71 1.01 0.84
C ILE A 86 6.00 2.17 0.10
N ARG A 87 6.75 2.92 -0.72
CA ARG A 87 6.25 4.12 -1.43
C ARG A 87 6.62 3.99 -2.90
N GLY A 88 5.71 3.41 -3.68
CA GLY A 88 5.72 3.50 -5.14
C GLY A 88 5.02 4.78 -5.59
N GLY A 89 5.30 5.24 -6.82
CA GLY A 89 4.59 6.37 -7.41
C GLY A 89 5.41 7.37 -8.21
N ASP A 90 6.72 7.29 -8.14
CA ASP A 90 7.59 8.10 -9.00
C ASP A 90 7.77 7.41 -10.34
N TYR A 91 7.66 8.19 -11.40
CA TYR A 91 7.81 7.72 -12.76
C TYR A 91 8.53 8.76 -13.58
N PHE A 92 9.42 8.30 -14.43
CA PHE A 92 9.98 9.15 -15.46
C PHE A 92 10.16 8.39 -16.76
N ASP A 93 10.18 9.13 -17.86
CA ASP A 93 10.42 8.60 -19.19
C ASP A 93 11.07 9.64 -20.08
N ILE A 94 11.90 9.18 -21.01
CA ILE A 94 12.54 10.01 -22.01
C ILE A 94 12.37 9.31 -23.35
N PHE A 95 11.78 10.01 -24.32
CA PHE A 95 11.50 9.43 -25.63
C PHE A 95 11.70 10.45 -26.75
N GLU A 96 12.03 9.94 -27.94
CA GLU A 96 12.11 10.72 -29.17
C GLU A 96 10.72 10.90 -29.82
N HIS A 97 10.49 12.07 -30.40
CA HIS A 97 9.38 12.29 -31.32
C HIS A 97 9.65 11.64 -32.68
N GLN A 98 8.59 11.39 -33.47
CA GLN A 98 8.73 10.77 -34.80
C GLN A 98 9.64 11.56 -35.75
N ASP A 99 9.72 12.88 -35.59
CA ASP A 99 10.56 13.75 -36.41
C ASP A 99 12.05 13.70 -36.07
N LYS A 100 12.45 13.04 -34.97
CA LYS A 100 13.82 12.93 -34.46
C LYS A 100 14.54 14.25 -34.13
N PHE A 101 13.86 15.39 -34.25
CA PHE A 101 14.39 16.70 -33.89
C PHE A 101 13.94 17.14 -32.50
N ARG A 102 12.91 16.48 -31.95
CA ARG A 102 12.36 16.76 -30.63
C ARG A 102 12.41 15.52 -29.76
N PHE A 103 12.52 15.76 -28.45
CA PHE A 103 12.35 14.73 -27.44
C PHE A 103 11.42 15.22 -26.33
N GLY A 104 10.80 14.28 -25.64
CA GLY A 104 9.99 14.52 -24.46
C GLY A 104 10.65 13.93 -23.23
N LEU A 105 10.49 14.63 -22.11
CA LEU A 105 10.80 14.15 -20.77
C LEU A 105 9.51 14.22 -19.95
N ILE A 106 9.13 13.11 -19.33
CA ILE A 106 8.04 13.06 -18.35
C ILE A 106 8.66 12.77 -16.99
N LEU A 107 8.29 13.58 -16.00
CA LEU A 107 8.59 13.35 -14.58
C LEU A 107 7.27 13.44 -13.83
N ALA A 108 6.93 12.39 -13.09
CA ALA A 108 5.72 12.31 -12.30
C ALA A 108 6.04 11.77 -10.91
N SER A 109 5.39 12.36 -9.91
CA SER A 109 5.47 11.95 -8.51
C SER A 109 4.04 11.84 -7.99
N GLY A 110 3.57 10.61 -7.73
CA GLY A 110 2.26 10.36 -7.14
C GLY A 110 2.27 10.50 -5.63
N SER A 111 1.40 11.36 -5.07
CA SER A 111 1.17 11.42 -3.62
C SER A 111 0.13 10.38 -3.21
N GLY A 112 0.54 9.24 -2.65
CA GLY A 112 -0.37 8.22 -2.12
C GLY A 112 0.13 6.78 -2.26
N HIS A 113 -0.50 5.84 -1.54
CA HIS A 113 -0.09 4.43 -1.43
C HIS A 113 0.20 3.76 -2.78
N SER A 114 1.26 2.95 -2.79
CA SER A 114 2.07 2.46 -3.93
C SER A 114 1.36 1.95 -5.18
N MET A 115 0.09 1.53 -5.09
CA MET A 115 -0.63 0.90 -6.20
C MET A 115 -1.29 1.93 -7.13
N SER A 116 -1.94 2.97 -6.60
CA SER A 116 -2.61 3.99 -7.42
C SER A 116 -1.61 4.82 -8.20
N ALA A 117 -0.48 5.14 -7.55
CA ALA A 117 0.60 5.88 -8.18
C ALA A 117 1.35 5.03 -9.23
N LEU A 118 1.44 3.70 -9.04
CA LEU A 118 1.90 2.79 -10.09
C LEU A 118 0.98 2.77 -11.30
N LEU A 119 -0.34 2.67 -11.09
CA LEU A 119 -1.31 2.70 -12.19
C LEU A 119 -1.22 4.01 -12.99
N LEU A 120 -1.07 5.14 -12.29
CA LEU A 120 -0.84 6.42 -12.95
C LEU A 120 0.46 6.41 -13.78
N SER A 121 1.53 5.84 -13.24
CA SER A 121 2.81 5.67 -13.95
C SER A 121 2.66 4.85 -15.24
N VAL A 122 1.88 3.76 -15.21
CA VAL A 122 1.56 2.94 -16.38
C VAL A 122 0.76 3.75 -17.41
N LEU A 123 -0.26 4.48 -16.97
CA LEU A 123 -1.08 5.32 -17.86
C LEU A 123 -0.23 6.42 -18.51
N LEU A 124 0.69 7.02 -17.76
CA LEU A 124 1.65 8.00 -18.27
C LEU A 124 2.57 7.40 -19.33
N ASN A 125 3.06 6.17 -19.12
CA ASN A 125 3.89 5.47 -20.10
C ASN A 125 3.14 5.23 -21.41
N ILE A 126 1.92 4.67 -21.33
CA ILE A 126 1.14 4.31 -22.50
C ILE A 126 0.69 5.57 -23.26
N THR A 127 0.03 6.50 -22.56
CA THR A 127 -0.55 7.71 -23.18
C THR A 127 0.55 8.68 -23.61
N GLY A 128 1.61 8.83 -22.80
CA GLY A 128 2.75 9.68 -23.13
C GLY A 128 3.44 9.23 -24.42
N LYS A 129 3.75 7.93 -24.54
CA LYS A 129 4.35 7.39 -25.78
C LYS A 129 3.41 7.50 -26.97
N MET A 130 2.11 7.29 -26.79
CA MET A 130 1.13 7.39 -27.89
C MET A 130 0.96 8.82 -28.41
N GLU A 131 0.73 9.79 -27.53
CA GLU A 131 0.43 11.17 -27.92
C GLU A 131 1.69 11.95 -28.28
N ALA A 132 2.82 11.68 -27.63
CA ALA A 132 4.06 12.32 -28.01
C ALA A 132 4.57 11.83 -29.37
N ARG A 133 4.35 10.57 -29.75
CA ARG A 133 4.61 10.10 -31.12
C ARG A 133 3.84 10.91 -32.17
N LYS A 134 2.67 11.47 -31.82
CA LYS A 134 1.88 12.34 -32.71
C LYS A 134 2.37 13.79 -32.73
N GLY A 135 3.39 14.14 -31.95
CA GLY A 135 3.92 15.50 -31.86
C GLY A 135 3.02 16.46 -31.09
N ALA A 136 2.13 15.96 -30.24
CA ALA A 136 1.22 16.78 -29.45
C ALA A 136 1.97 17.67 -28.45
N ASP A 137 1.45 18.87 -28.23
CA ASP A 137 2.00 19.81 -27.25
C ASP A 137 1.90 19.23 -25.82
N PRO A 138 2.88 19.48 -24.94
CA PRO A 138 2.88 18.93 -23.57
C PRO A 138 1.60 19.21 -22.78
N HIS A 139 1.01 20.39 -22.94
CA HIS A 139 -0.23 20.77 -22.24
C HIS A 139 -1.44 19.90 -22.64
N LYS A 140 -1.48 19.36 -23.87
CA LYS A 140 -2.55 18.47 -24.32
C LYS A 140 -2.41 17.09 -23.69
N ILE A 141 -1.18 16.58 -23.62
CA ILE A 141 -0.86 15.29 -23.02
C ILE A 141 -1.29 15.30 -21.56
N VAL A 142 -0.89 16.32 -20.79
CA VAL A 142 -1.28 16.47 -19.39
C VAL A 142 -2.80 16.53 -19.24
N LYS A 143 -3.50 17.30 -20.10
CA LYS A 143 -4.97 17.40 -20.05
C LYS A 143 -5.67 16.05 -20.27
N THR A 144 -5.13 15.18 -21.11
CA THR A 144 -5.67 13.82 -21.34
C THR A 144 -5.51 12.91 -20.12
N ILE A 145 -4.55 13.18 -19.23
CA ILE A 145 -4.31 12.38 -18.03
C ILE A 145 -5.21 12.80 -16.85
N TYR A 146 -5.69 14.05 -16.85
CA TYR A 146 -6.53 14.62 -15.78
C TYR A 146 -8.04 14.67 -16.10
N LEU A 147 -8.48 14.16 -17.26
CA LEU A 147 -9.89 14.07 -17.69
C LEU A 147 -10.32 12.60 -17.76
#